data_AF-A0A517NQM3-F1
#
_entry.id   AF-A0A517NQM3-F1
#
_cell.length_a   1.000
_cell.length_b   1.000
_cell.length_c   1.000
_cell.angle_alpha   90.00
_cell.angle_beta   90.00
_cell.angle_gamma   90.00
#
_symmetry.space_group_name_H-M   'P 1'
#
loop_
_entity.id
_entity.type
_entity.pdbx_description
1 polymer ?
#
loop_
_entity_poly.entity_id
_entity_poly.type
_entity_poly.pdbx_seq_one_letter_code
_entity_poly.pdbx_strand_id
1 'polypeptide(L)'
;MPPFDRQFFCLVFVFALVTTPALRADDKPADESAKQKPAAAETATPKAKKDATPAEKKPADKAAEKKAADKKAAAKKAADKKEMKKPAEKKKEEPKKMVSAFPDKALEEAVRHEVFEKRYNKQPITAEDVANISRVVGTGKKIKSLEGLQHCRVLMLIDLADNEITDLKPIADLKRLQSVTLAGNKIKDLKPIENLTAMQLLDLSQNEIADLSALKKMSNLRTLYVADNQLKDLSPIAGLTKLWTLDASGNQLKDLSPVSKLGWLTTLKIVGNQIESLAPLSQLDDLDMLIMSKNQVSDLKPLVEMCRKDAEGERRFAPYLDVYLGGNPIDEKDKAAATKELRSFGVDVHDK
;
A
#
# COMPACT_ATOMS: atom_id res chain seq x y z
N MET A 1 15.36 -15.14 30.17
CA MET A 1 14.40 -15.01 29.05
C MET A 1 15.19 -15.21 27.76
N PRO A 2 14.73 -16.02 26.79
CA PRO A 2 15.40 -16.13 25.50
C PRO A 2 15.21 -14.83 24.69
N PRO A 3 16.13 -14.50 23.77
CA PRO A 3 15.99 -13.33 22.91
C PRO A 3 14.81 -13.49 21.95
N PHE A 4 14.13 -12.39 21.65
CA PHE A 4 13.04 -12.38 20.67
C PHE A 4 13.58 -12.61 19.25
N ASP A 5 12.99 -13.58 18.55
CA ASP A 5 13.35 -13.93 17.19
C ASP A 5 12.95 -12.82 16.20
N ARG A 6 13.95 -12.13 15.63
CA ARG A 6 13.76 -10.97 14.72
C ARG A 6 13.20 -11.37 13.34
N GLN A 7 13.09 -12.66 12.97
CA GLN A 7 12.65 -13.06 11.63
C GLN A 7 11.13 -13.01 11.40
N PHE A 8 10.30 -12.86 12.44
CA PHE A 8 8.86 -13.12 12.34
C PHE A 8 7.93 -11.94 11.99
N PHE A 9 8.45 -10.73 11.69
CA PHE A 9 7.61 -9.54 11.46
C PHE A 9 7.51 -9.03 10.01
N CYS A 10 8.19 -9.66 9.04
CA CYS A 10 8.08 -9.29 7.61
C CYS A 10 6.92 -9.98 6.84
N LEU A 11 6.04 -10.74 7.50
CA LEU A 11 5.04 -11.59 6.82
C LEU A 11 3.58 -11.14 6.98
N VAL A 12 3.31 -9.83 6.90
CA VAL A 12 1.95 -9.32 6.62
C VAL A 12 2.06 -8.18 5.59
N PHE A 13 1.42 -8.36 4.43
CA PHE A 13 1.43 -7.47 3.25
C PHE A 13 2.71 -7.42 2.38
N VAL A 14 3.16 -8.59 1.91
CA VAL A 14 3.81 -8.67 0.57
C VAL A 14 2.80 -9.25 -0.42
N PHE A 15 2.00 -8.39 -1.06
CA PHE A 15 1.14 -8.77 -2.19
C PHE A 15 0.76 -7.55 -3.06
N ALA A 16 1.76 -6.88 -3.64
CA ALA A 16 1.62 -6.03 -4.82
C ALA A 16 2.99 -5.84 -5.51
N LEU A 17 2.96 -5.66 -6.84
CA LEU A 17 4.05 -5.15 -7.70
C LEU A 17 5.35 -5.97 -7.79
N VAL A 18 5.31 -7.03 -8.61
CA VAL A 18 6.42 -7.37 -9.50
C VAL A 18 5.94 -7.21 -10.94
N THR A 19 6.13 -6.03 -11.51
CA THR A 19 5.98 -5.75 -12.95
C THR A 19 7.08 -4.80 -13.41
N THR A 20 8.30 -5.32 -13.55
CA THR A 20 9.34 -4.65 -14.33
C THR A 20 9.00 -4.74 -15.82
N PRO A 21 8.90 -3.63 -16.57
CA PRO A 21 8.78 -3.69 -18.01
C PRO A 21 10.14 -4.07 -18.60
N ALA A 22 10.25 -5.29 -19.12
CA ALA A 22 11.45 -5.75 -19.80
C ALA A 22 11.65 -4.97 -21.11
N LEU A 23 12.77 -4.26 -21.22
CA LEU A 23 13.23 -3.66 -22.48
C LEU A 23 13.49 -4.78 -23.49
N ARG A 24 12.86 -4.65 -24.66
CA ARG A 24 12.92 -5.63 -25.75
C ARG A 24 14.13 -5.33 -26.63
N ALA A 25 15.09 -6.24 -26.64
CA ALA A 25 16.14 -6.31 -27.66
C ALA A 25 15.83 -7.48 -28.58
N ASP A 26 15.45 -7.18 -29.83
CA ASP A 26 15.35 -8.18 -30.88
C ASP A 26 16.74 -8.37 -31.50
N ASP A 27 17.32 -9.58 -31.42
CA ASP A 27 18.15 -10.15 -32.50
C ASP A 27 18.44 -11.65 -32.31
N LYS A 28 18.46 -12.38 -33.43
CA LYS A 28 18.76 -13.81 -33.61
C LYS A 28 19.01 -14.01 -35.13
N PRO A 29 19.62 -15.13 -35.63
CA PRO A 29 20.12 -16.31 -34.91
C PRO A 29 21.48 -16.89 -35.41
N ALA A 30 22.02 -17.85 -34.65
CA ALA A 30 22.85 -19.01 -35.08
C ALA A 30 23.12 -19.89 -33.83
N ASP A 31 23.50 -21.17 -33.88
CA ASP A 31 23.06 -22.32 -34.71
C ASP A 31 23.39 -23.61 -33.89
N GLU A 32 23.09 -24.79 -34.42
CA GLU A 32 23.61 -26.13 -34.05
C GLU A 32 23.17 -26.80 -32.72
N SER A 33 22.15 -27.65 -32.88
CA SER A 33 22.12 -29.08 -32.51
C SER A 33 22.90 -29.67 -31.31
N ALA A 34 22.18 -30.39 -30.43
CA ALA A 34 22.41 -31.82 -30.18
C ALA A 34 21.18 -32.51 -29.56
N LYS A 35 21.03 -33.82 -29.81
CA LYS A 35 19.95 -34.67 -29.29
C LYS A 35 20.38 -35.36 -27.99
N GLN A 36 19.48 -35.55 -27.01
CA GLN A 36 19.12 -36.88 -26.46
C GLN A 36 18.07 -36.87 -25.31
N LYS A 37 17.18 -37.87 -25.35
CA LYS A 37 16.25 -38.42 -24.33
C LYS A 37 16.27 -39.98 -24.53
N PRO A 38 15.76 -40.92 -23.69
CA PRO A 38 14.59 -40.92 -22.78
C PRO A 38 15.00 -40.61 -21.30
N ALA A 39 14.28 -40.90 -20.20
CA ALA A 39 13.04 -41.62 -19.82
C ALA A 39 12.21 -40.78 -18.79
N ALA A 40 11.02 -41.08 -18.26
CA ALA A 40 10.05 -42.20 -18.27
C ALA A 40 10.07 -43.23 -17.09
N ALA A 41 9.48 -42.84 -15.95
CA ALA A 41 8.79 -43.64 -14.89
C ALA A 41 8.47 -42.68 -13.70
N GLU A 42 7.45 -42.80 -12.85
CA GLU A 42 6.18 -43.55 -12.91
C GLU A 42 5.13 -42.84 -12.00
N THR A 43 3.87 -43.27 -12.05
CA THR A 43 2.74 -42.69 -11.29
C THR A 43 2.59 -43.25 -9.87
N ALA A 44 2.13 -42.44 -8.91
CA ALA A 44 1.19 -42.90 -7.86
C ALA A 44 0.50 -41.74 -7.12
N THR A 45 -0.82 -41.84 -6.94
CA THR A 45 -1.57 -41.20 -5.84
C THR A 45 -1.81 -42.24 -4.74
N PRO A 46 -2.26 -41.82 -3.55
CA PRO A 46 -3.27 -42.64 -2.86
C PRO A 46 -4.51 -41.87 -2.41
N LYS A 47 -5.65 -42.56 -2.47
CA LYS A 47 -6.94 -42.13 -1.88
C LYS A 47 -7.03 -42.49 -0.40
N ALA A 48 -7.94 -41.81 0.28
CA ALA A 48 -8.37 -42.08 1.64
C ALA A 48 -8.95 -43.49 1.88
N LYS A 49 -8.95 -43.91 3.15
CA LYS A 49 -9.94 -44.85 3.70
C LYS A 49 -10.54 -44.29 5.00
N LYS A 50 -11.82 -44.61 5.21
CA LYS A 50 -12.59 -44.42 6.45
C LYS A 50 -12.49 -45.69 7.30
N ASP A 51 -12.71 -45.55 8.60
CA ASP A 51 -13.56 -46.38 9.47
C ASP A 51 -13.61 -45.68 10.85
N ALA A 52 -14.52 -45.90 11.79
CA ALA A 52 -15.95 -46.14 11.84
C ALA A 52 -16.30 -46.30 13.35
N THR A 53 -17.31 -45.56 13.82
CA THR A 53 -17.97 -45.52 15.15
C THR A 53 -18.25 -46.86 15.85
N PRO A 54 -18.41 -46.90 17.21
CA PRO A 54 -19.69 -46.59 17.91
C PRO A 54 -19.53 -45.81 19.26
N ALA A 55 -20.53 -45.38 20.04
CA ALA A 55 -21.94 -44.91 19.89
C ALA A 55 -22.83 -45.34 21.09
N GLU A 56 -23.29 -44.38 21.94
CA GLU A 56 -24.39 -44.51 22.93
C GLU A 56 -25.14 -43.15 23.03
N LYS A 57 -26.43 -43.00 22.65
CA LYS A 57 -27.70 -43.23 23.40
C LYS A 57 -27.90 -42.31 24.64
N LYS A 58 -28.72 -41.25 24.57
CA LYS A 58 -30.21 -41.12 24.79
C LYS A 58 -30.63 -41.15 26.30
N PRO A 59 -31.82 -40.64 26.74
CA PRO A 59 -33.05 -40.37 25.98
C PRO A 59 -33.72 -38.99 26.21
N ALA A 60 -34.96 -38.85 25.71
CA ALA A 60 -35.85 -37.69 25.87
C ALA A 60 -37.26 -38.14 26.28
N ASP A 61 -38.07 -37.20 26.79
CA ASP A 61 -39.50 -37.28 27.16
C ASP A 61 -40.05 -35.83 27.03
N LYS A 62 -41.32 -35.50 26.75
CA LYS A 62 -42.53 -36.27 26.43
C LYS A 62 -43.54 -35.35 25.70
N ALA A 63 -44.55 -35.90 25.04
CA ALA A 63 -45.57 -35.14 24.30
C ALA A 63 -46.88 -34.95 25.10
N ALA A 64 -47.70 -33.96 24.71
CA ALA A 64 -49.14 -33.93 24.97
C ALA A 64 -49.89 -33.12 23.89
N GLU A 65 -51.16 -33.44 23.68
CA GLU A 65 -51.97 -33.14 22.49
C GLU A 65 -53.44 -32.91 22.91
N LYS A 66 -54.19 -31.96 22.30
CA LYS A 66 -55.57 -32.16 21.74
C LYS A 66 -56.47 -30.91 21.57
N LYS A 67 -57.07 -30.88 20.37
CA LYS A 67 -58.49 -30.63 19.98
C LYS A 67 -59.14 -29.24 20.03
N ALA A 68 -59.74 -28.95 18.87
CA ALA A 68 -60.65 -27.88 18.47
C ALA A 68 -62.10 -28.00 18.98
N ALA A 69 -62.89 -26.92 18.81
CA ALA A 69 -64.21 -26.93 18.13
C ALA A 69 -64.80 -25.50 17.92
N ASP A 70 -65.61 -25.32 16.88
CA ASP A 70 -66.30 -24.07 16.48
C ASP A 70 -67.51 -23.64 17.34
N LYS A 71 -67.91 -22.35 17.25
CA LYS A 71 -69.31 -21.96 16.97
C LYS A 71 -69.52 -20.48 16.52
N LYS A 72 -70.42 -20.29 15.54
CA LYS A 72 -71.06 -19.03 15.10
C LYS A 72 -72.01 -18.47 16.21
N ALA A 73 -72.63 -17.28 16.16
CA ALA A 73 -72.96 -16.34 15.07
C ALA A 73 -73.33 -14.91 15.56
N ALA A 74 -73.28 -13.93 14.65
CA ALA A 74 -74.19 -12.74 14.52
C ALA A 74 -74.37 -11.74 15.69
N ALA A 75 -74.80 -10.47 15.50
CA ALA A 75 -74.69 -9.50 14.40
C ALA A 75 -75.26 -8.14 14.87
N LYS A 76 -74.68 -6.99 14.46
CA LYS A 76 -75.46 -5.73 14.35
C LYS A 76 -74.82 -4.74 13.35
N LYS A 77 -75.66 -4.12 12.53
CA LYS A 77 -75.28 -3.04 11.60
C LYS A 77 -75.19 -1.70 12.33
N ALA A 78 -74.27 -0.85 11.90
CA ALA A 78 -74.48 0.59 11.77
C ALA A 78 -73.95 1.00 10.39
N ALA A 79 -74.66 1.87 9.68
CA ALA A 79 -74.31 2.29 8.32
C ALA A 79 -73.71 3.69 8.37
N ASP A 80 -72.67 3.92 7.58
CA ASP A 80 -72.21 5.28 7.28
C ASP A 80 -71.89 5.39 5.79
N LYS A 81 -72.48 6.38 5.12
CA LYS A 81 -72.23 6.67 3.71
C LYS A 81 -70.98 7.53 3.62
N LYS A 82 -69.88 7.00 3.08
CA LYS A 82 -68.77 7.82 2.58
C LYS A 82 -68.64 7.67 1.07
N GLU A 83 -68.57 8.81 0.40
CA GLU A 83 -68.49 8.93 -1.04
C GLU A 83 -67.26 8.21 -1.60
N MET A 84 -67.44 7.51 -2.72
CA MET A 84 -66.32 6.97 -3.50
C MET A 84 -65.57 8.12 -4.20
N LYS A 85 -64.61 8.74 -3.50
CA LYS A 85 -63.54 9.45 -4.20
C LYS A 85 -62.71 8.42 -4.97
N LYS A 86 -62.71 8.58 -6.30
CA LYS A 86 -61.86 7.86 -7.25
C LYS A 86 -60.42 7.81 -6.70
N PRO A 87 -59.73 6.65 -6.65
CA PRO A 87 -58.35 6.61 -6.20
C PRO A 87 -57.52 7.56 -7.07
N ALA A 88 -56.84 8.52 -6.44
CA ALA A 88 -55.88 9.34 -7.14
C ALA A 88 -54.80 8.41 -7.70
N GLU A 89 -54.58 8.46 -9.00
CA GLU A 89 -53.49 7.71 -9.65
C GLU A 89 -52.19 8.11 -8.96
N LYS A 90 -51.55 7.14 -8.28
CA LYS A 90 -50.16 7.31 -7.88
C LYS A 90 -49.39 7.57 -9.16
N LYS A 91 -48.92 8.82 -9.35
CA LYS A 91 -47.90 9.12 -10.35
C LYS A 91 -46.80 8.07 -10.16
N LYS A 92 -46.60 7.23 -11.17
CA LYS A 92 -45.36 6.45 -11.25
C LYS A 92 -44.26 7.50 -11.28
N GLU A 93 -43.44 7.55 -10.24
CA GLU A 93 -42.16 8.26 -10.37
C GLU A 93 -41.45 7.62 -11.56
N GLU A 94 -41.13 8.43 -12.57
CA GLU A 94 -40.34 7.97 -13.70
C GLU A 94 -39.03 7.42 -13.12
N PRO A 95 -38.56 6.24 -13.59
CA PRO A 95 -37.37 5.61 -13.01
C PRO A 95 -36.21 6.61 -13.12
N LYS A 96 -35.72 7.08 -11.96
CA LYS A 96 -34.62 8.04 -11.88
C LYS A 96 -33.49 7.52 -12.76
N LYS A 97 -33.17 8.29 -13.80
CA LYS A 97 -32.16 7.93 -14.80
C LYS A 97 -30.86 7.66 -14.05
N MET A 98 -30.44 6.40 -13.97
CA MET A 98 -29.21 6.05 -13.25
C MET A 98 -28.04 6.67 -14.02
N VAL A 99 -27.28 7.53 -13.34
CA VAL A 99 -26.06 8.16 -13.86
C VAL A 99 -24.89 7.52 -13.13
N SER A 100 -23.74 7.39 -13.80
CA SER A 100 -22.51 6.93 -13.17
C SER A 100 -22.07 7.91 -12.08
N ALA A 101 -21.65 7.40 -10.93
CA ALA A 101 -20.98 8.17 -9.88
C ALA A 101 -19.56 8.61 -10.29
N PHE A 102 -19.02 8.03 -11.37
CA PHE A 102 -17.68 8.29 -11.89
C PHE A 102 -17.78 8.98 -13.27
N PRO A 103 -17.44 10.28 -13.37
CA PRO A 103 -17.39 11.00 -14.65
C PRO A 103 -16.18 10.58 -15.50
N ASP A 104 -15.08 10.21 -14.86
CA ASP A 104 -13.89 9.66 -15.52
C ASP A 104 -14.14 8.19 -15.88
N LYS A 105 -14.16 7.88 -17.18
CA LYS A 105 -14.44 6.53 -17.68
C LYS A 105 -13.34 5.52 -17.35
N ALA A 106 -12.08 5.94 -17.29
CA ALA A 106 -10.99 5.04 -16.97
C ALA A 106 -11.03 4.66 -15.48
N LEU A 107 -11.45 5.58 -14.61
CA LEU A 107 -11.73 5.28 -13.20
C LEU A 107 -12.99 4.43 -13.05
N GLU A 108 -14.06 4.72 -13.81
CA GLU A 108 -15.28 3.91 -13.85
C GLU A 108 -14.97 2.45 -14.19
N GLU A 109 -14.17 2.21 -15.23
CA GLU A 109 -13.71 0.88 -15.63
C GLU A 109 -12.86 0.20 -14.54
N ALA A 110 -11.93 0.93 -13.91
CA ALA A 110 -11.13 0.42 -12.79
C ALA A 110 -12.01 -0.01 -11.59
N VAL A 111 -12.97 0.85 -11.20
CA VAL A 111 -13.90 0.59 -10.10
C VAL A 111 -14.91 -0.51 -10.44
N ARG A 112 -15.32 -0.63 -11.71
CA ARG A 112 -16.21 -1.70 -12.21
C ARG A 112 -15.65 -3.09 -11.97
N HIS A 113 -14.33 -3.25 -11.93
CA HIS A 113 -13.73 -4.53 -11.56
C HIS A 113 -13.99 -4.91 -10.09
N GLU A 114 -14.21 -3.95 -9.19
CA GLU A 114 -14.43 -4.22 -7.75
C GLU A 114 -15.93 -4.31 -7.40
N VAL A 115 -16.84 -3.88 -8.29
CA VAL A 115 -18.30 -4.04 -8.15
C VAL A 115 -18.79 -5.34 -8.81
N PHE A 116 -18.85 -6.42 -8.04
CA PHE A 116 -19.18 -7.78 -8.54
C PHE A 116 -20.45 -7.84 -9.42
N GLU A 117 -21.55 -7.21 -8.99
CA GLU A 117 -22.84 -7.22 -9.70
C GLU A 117 -22.81 -6.49 -11.05
N LYS A 118 -21.84 -5.61 -11.27
CA LYS A 118 -21.73 -4.74 -12.46
C LYS A 118 -20.48 -4.98 -13.31
N ARG A 119 -19.58 -5.86 -12.87
CA ARG A 119 -18.33 -6.24 -13.55
C ARG A 119 -18.52 -6.68 -15.01
N TYR A 120 -19.62 -7.39 -15.32
CA TYR A 120 -19.87 -8.00 -16.64
C TYR A 120 -21.07 -7.39 -17.40
N ASN A 121 -21.54 -6.22 -16.99
CA ASN A 121 -22.63 -5.53 -17.68
C ASN A 121 -22.30 -4.05 -17.91
N LYS A 122 -23.21 -3.33 -18.59
CA LYS A 122 -23.07 -1.89 -18.91
C LYS A 122 -23.99 -1.01 -18.05
N GLN A 123 -24.48 -1.51 -16.92
CA GLN A 123 -25.28 -0.69 -16.01
C GLN A 123 -24.39 0.36 -15.33
N PRO A 124 -24.87 1.61 -15.15
CA PRO A 124 -24.13 2.64 -14.43
C PRO A 124 -23.80 2.21 -13.00
N ILE A 125 -22.57 2.51 -12.56
CA ILE A 125 -22.16 2.37 -11.17
C ILE A 125 -22.64 3.59 -10.39
N THR A 126 -23.48 3.39 -9.37
CA THR A 126 -23.99 4.44 -8.48
C THR A 126 -23.16 4.51 -7.19
N ALA A 127 -23.42 5.53 -6.37
CA ALA A 127 -22.74 5.70 -5.08
C ALA A 127 -22.99 4.54 -4.11
N GLU A 128 -24.14 3.87 -4.21
CA GLU A 128 -24.55 2.74 -3.38
C GLU A 128 -23.74 1.48 -3.70
N ASP A 129 -23.48 1.21 -4.99
CA ASP A 129 -22.72 0.02 -5.42
C ASP A 129 -21.29 0.02 -4.84
N VAL A 130 -20.68 1.21 -4.74
CA VAL A 130 -19.29 1.39 -4.30
C VAL A 130 -19.15 1.68 -2.81
N ALA A 131 -20.25 1.87 -2.09
CA ALA A 131 -20.22 2.23 -0.67
C ALA A 131 -19.40 1.24 0.19
N ASN A 132 -19.32 -0.02 -0.25
CA ASN A 132 -18.68 -1.13 0.45
C ASN A 132 -17.40 -1.67 -0.22
N ILE A 133 -16.87 -1.07 -1.29
CA ILE A 133 -15.59 -1.51 -1.86
C ILE A 133 -14.42 -1.04 -0.98
N SER A 134 -13.49 -1.94 -0.69
CA SER A 134 -12.32 -1.69 0.16
C SER A 134 -11.03 -1.39 -0.62
N ARG A 135 -11.04 -1.61 -1.95
CA ARG A 135 -9.90 -1.42 -2.84
C ARG A 135 -10.34 -0.82 -4.17
N VAL A 136 -9.46 -0.04 -4.81
CA VAL A 136 -9.49 0.30 -6.24
C VAL A 136 -8.08 0.14 -6.82
N VAL A 137 -7.96 -0.51 -7.98
CA VAL A 137 -6.68 -0.71 -8.72
C VAL A 137 -6.85 -0.30 -10.18
N GLY A 138 -5.97 0.54 -10.71
CA GLY A 138 -6.11 1.17 -12.02
C GLY A 138 -4.81 1.77 -12.57
N THR A 139 -3.70 1.05 -12.44
CA THR A 139 -2.38 1.46 -12.94
C THR A 139 -2.37 1.65 -14.47
N GLY A 140 -1.76 2.73 -14.97
CA GLY A 140 -1.53 2.93 -16.41
C GLY A 140 -2.77 3.26 -17.23
N LYS A 141 -3.88 3.71 -16.61
CA LYS A 141 -5.20 3.82 -17.24
C LYS A 141 -5.54 5.19 -17.85
N LYS A 142 -4.68 6.19 -17.67
CA LYS A 142 -4.89 7.60 -18.05
C LYS A 142 -6.06 8.27 -17.30
N ILE A 143 -6.29 7.85 -16.06
CA ILE A 143 -7.25 8.46 -15.12
C ILE A 143 -6.81 9.88 -14.81
N LYS A 144 -7.75 10.83 -14.84
CA LYS A 144 -7.52 12.27 -14.63
C LYS A 144 -8.25 12.80 -13.40
N SER A 145 -9.40 12.23 -13.09
CA SER A 145 -10.20 12.64 -11.94
C SER A 145 -10.49 11.47 -11.01
N LEU A 146 -10.40 11.74 -9.70
CA LEU A 146 -10.81 10.82 -8.63
C LEU A 146 -12.30 10.95 -8.27
N GLU A 147 -13.05 11.81 -8.98
CA GLU A 147 -14.46 12.09 -8.71
C GLU A 147 -15.31 10.81 -8.75
N GLY A 148 -16.05 10.58 -7.66
CA GLY A 148 -16.79 9.35 -7.38
C GLY A 148 -16.18 8.55 -6.21
N LEU A 149 -14.87 8.64 -5.96
CA LEU A 149 -14.22 7.91 -4.86
C LEU A 149 -14.71 8.36 -3.48
N GLN A 150 -15.23 9.58 -3.32
CA GLN A 150 -15.84 10.05 -2.07
C GLN A 150 -17.03 9.18 -1.61
N HIS A 151 -17.62 8.39 -2.51
CA HIS A 151 -18.69 7.46 -2.20
C HIS A 151 -18.19 6.11 -1.67
N CYS A 152 -16.90 5.79 -1.81
CA CYS A 152 -16.28 4.53 -1.38
C CYS A 152 -15.95 4.55 0.13
N ARG A 153 -16.98 4.58 0.98
CA ARG A 153 -16.87 4.90 2.43
C ARG A 153 -15.99 3.96 3.25
N VAL A 154 -15.71 2.75 2.76
CA VAL A 154 -14.85 1.75 3.42
C VAL A 154 -13.53 1.52 2.69
N LEU A 155 -13.18 2.37 1.72
CA LEU A 155 -11.95 2.26 0.94
C LEU A 155 -10.71 2.32 1.84
N MET A 156 -9.84 1.32 1.70
CA MET A 156 -8.62 1.13 2.47
C MET A 156 -7.36 1.15 1.60
N LEU A 157 -7.48 0.70 0.34
CA LEU A 157 -6.38 0.63 -0.62
C LEU A 157 -6.72 1.35 -1.93
N ILE A 158 -5.81 2.19 -2.41
CA ILE A 158 -5.81 2.78 -3.75
C ILE A 158 -4.47 2.43 -4.40
N ASP A 159 -4.50 1.86 -5.61
CA ASP A 159 -3.36 1.78 -6.51
C ASP A 159 -3.77 2.37 -7.87
N LEU A 160 -3.34 3.61 -8.11
CA LEU A 160 -3.61 4.36 -9.33
C LEU A 160 -2.30 4.97 -9.88
N ALA A 161 -1.20 4.21 -9.80
CA ALA A 161 0.06 4.65 -10.40
C ALA A 161 -0.01 4.84 -11.92
N ASP A 162 0.92 5.61 -12.48
CA ASP A 162 1.07 5.87 -13.94
C ASP A 162 -0.22 6.42 -14.59
N ASN A 163 -0.75 7.49 -14.02
CA ASN A 163 -1.98 8.15 -14.47
C ASN A 163 -1.76 9.66 -14.68
N GLU A 164 -2.84 10.43 -14.78
CA GLU A 164 -2.81 11.88 -15.03
C GLU A 164 -3.54 12.66 -13.92
N ILE A 165 -3.57 12.13 -12.69
CA ILE A 165 -4.29 12.70 -11.55
C ILE A 165 -3.58 13.96 -11.05
N THR A 166 -4.35 15.02 -10.82
CA THR A 166 -3.87 16.30 -10.25
C THR A 166 -4.56 16.69 -8.94
N ASP A 167 -5.81 16.26 -8.73
CA ASP A 167 -6.65 16.64 -7.58
C ASP A 167 -6.97 15.45 -6.66
N LEU A 168 -6.65 15.61 -5.38
CA LEU A 168 -6.88 14.62 -4.32
C LEU A 168 -8.14 14.92 -3.48
N LYS A 169 -8.87 16.01 -3.77
CA LYS A 169 -10.10 16.38 -3.04
C LYS A 169 -11.14 15.25 -2.94
N PRO A 170 -11.39 14.41 -3.97
CA PRO A 170 -12.37 13.32 -3.86
C PRO A 170 -12.03 12.24 -2.82
N ILE A 171 -10.77 12.15 -2.35
CA ILE A 171 -10.35 11.19 -1.33
C ILE A 171 -10.14 11.80 0.06
N ALA A 172 -10.38 13.11 0.23
CA ALA A 172 -10.03 13.86 1.45
C ALA A 172 -10.68 13.35 2.75
N ASP A 173 -11.93 12.85 2.67
CA ASP A 173 -12.67 12.33 3.83
C ASP A 173 -12.60 10.80 3.99
N LEU A 174 -11.84 10.10 3.15
CA LEU A 174 -11.70 8.62 3.17
C LEU A 174 -10.74 8.17 4.28
N LYS A 175 -11.09 8.48 5.53
CA LYS A 175 -10.29 8.28 6.77
C LYS A 175 -9.93 6.82 7.09
N ARG A 176 -10.36 5.87 6.26
CA ARG A 176 -10.00 4.44 6.32
C ARG A 176 -8.85 4.05 5.39
N LEU A 177 -8.37 4.96 4.53
CA LEU A 177 -7.22 4.71 3.67
C LEU A 177 -5.96 4.40 4.51
N GLN A 178 -5.34 3.27 4.19
CA GLN A 178 -4.15 2.72 4.84
C GLN A 178 -2.99 2.54 3.86
N SER A 179 -3.29 2.27 2.58
CA SER A 179 -2.30 2.08 1.52
C SER A 179 -2.71 2.87 0.29
N VAL A 180 -1.95 3.89 -0.09
CA VAL A 180 -2.22 4.73 -1.25
C VAL A 180 -0.99 4.81 -2.13
N THR A 181 -1.10 4.28 -3.35
CA THR A 181 -0.09 4.38 -4.40
C THR A 181 -0.62 5.27 -5.52
N LEU A 182 0.04 6.42 -5.70
CA LEU A 182 -0.24 7.46 -6.69
C LEU A 182 1.05 7.88 -7.41
N ALA A 183 2.02 6.98 -7.50
CA ALA A 183 3.26 7.22 -8.22
C ALA A 183 3.00 7.55 -9.71
N GLY A 184 3.88 8.32 -10.38
CA GLY A 184 3.74 8.61 -11.81
C GLY A 184 2.45 9.37 -12.15
N ASN A 185 2.17 10.44 -11.41
CA ASN A 185 1.01 11.31 -11.60
C ASN A 185 1.44 12.79 -11.70
N LYS A 186 0.50 13.73 -11.58
CA LYS A 186 0.71 15.19 -11.73
C LYS A 186 0.31 15.95 -10.47
N ILE A 187 0.49 15.31 -9.30
CA ILE A 187 0.07 15.84 -8.00
C ILE A 187 1.05 16.91 -7.53
N LYS A 188 0.51 17.99 -6.96
CA LYS A 188 1.26 19.12 -6.37
C LYS A 188 0.82 19.43 -4.95
N ASP A 189 -0.50 19.50 -4.75
CA ASP A 189 -1.10 19.81 -3.45
C ASP A 189 -1.48 18.52 -2.71
N LEU A 190 -0.84 18.32 -1.55
CA LEU A 190 -1.16 17.22 -0.63
C LEU A 190 -2.16 17.63 0.45
N LYS A 191 -2.59 18.90 0.53
CA LYS A 191 -3.54 19.38 1.54
C LYS A 191 -4.82 18.54 1.65
N PRO A 192 -5.45 18.03 0.56
CA PRO A 192 -6.64 17.20 0.70
C PRO A 192 -6.44 15.94 1.56
N ILE A 193 -5.24 15.37 1.60
CA ILE A 193 -4.95 14.14 2.36
C ILE A 193 -4.45 14.41 3.80
N GLU A 194 -4.42 15.67 4.26
CA GLU A 194 -3.79 16.04 5.54
C GLU A 194 -4.39 15.33 6.78
N ASN A 195 -5.66 14.90 6.71
CA ASN A 195 -6.39 14.30 7.82
C ASN A 195 -6.54 12.76 7.70
N LEU A 196 -5.85 12.13 6.74
CA LEU A 196 -5.85 10.67 6.55
C LEU A 196 -4.88 9.97 7.52
N THR A 197 -5.15 10.09 8.83
CA THR A 197 -4.25 9.62 9.90
C THR A 197 -4.14 8.09 10.06
N ALA A 198 -4.94 7.33 9.31
CA ALA A 198 -4.88 5.87 9.23
C ALA A 198 -3.79 5.36 8.25
N MET A 199 -3.17 6.24 7.45
CA MET A 199 -2.16 5.88 6.45
C MET A 199 -1.00 5.07 7.05
N GLN A 200 -0.57 4.02 6.35
CA GLN A 200 0.56 3.16 6.70
C GLN A 200 1.58 3.06 5.56
N LEU A 201 1.11 3.01 4.32
CA LEU A 201 1.91 3.10 3.10
C LEU A 201 1.40 4.27 2.25
N LEU A 202 2.31 5.17 1.86
CA LEU A 202 2.03 6.25 0.93
C LEU A 202 3.14 6.32 -0.12
N ASP A 203 2.79 6.11 -1.37
CA ASP A 203 3.67 6.28 -2.53
C ASP A 203 3.16 7.42 -3.40
N LEU A 204 3.98 8.46 -3.49
CA LEU A 204 3.80 9.69 -4.24
C LEU A 204 5.00 9.96 -5.15
N SER A 205 5.78 8.92 -5.49
CA SER A 205 6.97 9.05 -6.33
C SER A 205 6.63 9.57 -7.73
N GLN A 206 7.55 10.23 -8.43
CA GLN A 206 7.33 10.74 -9.80
C GLN A 206 6.06 11.62 -9.89
N ASN A 207 6.05 12.70 -9.10
CA ASN A 207 5.01 13.72 -9.08
C ASN A 207 5.68 15.12 -9.07
N GLU A 208 4.92 16.17 -8.82
CA GLU A 208 5.40 17.56 -8.82
C GLU A 208 5.30 18.19 -7.41
N ILE A 209 5.58 17.41 -6.36
CA ILE A 209 5.40 17.79 -4.96
C ILE A 209 6.65 18.53 -4.44
N ALA A 210 6.43 19.67 -3.77
CA ALA A 210 7.48 20.46 -3.13
C ALA A 210 7.33 20.60 -1.60
N ASP A 211 6.18 20.26 -1.02
CA ASP A 211 5.89 20.39 0.42
C ASP A 211 5.18 19.14 0.97
N LEU A 212 5.72 18.59 2.07
CA LEU A 212 5.17 17.45 2.79
C LEU A 212 4.35 17.84 4.04
N SER A 213 4.03 19.13 4.24
CA SER A 213 3.34 19.63 5.44
C SER A 213 2.00 18.95 5.75
N ALA A 214 1.28 18.45 4.75
CA ALA A 214 0.08 17.64 4.95
C ALA A 214 0.34 16.33 5.70
N LEU A 215 1.54 15.75 5.58
CA LEU A 215 1.86 14.43 6.15
C LEU A 215 2.13 14.47 7.66
N LYS A 216 2.30 15.66 8.26
CA LYS A 216 2.65 15.88 9.68
C LYS A 216 1.77 15.13 10.70
N LYS A 217 0.51 14.82 10.33
CA LYS A 217 -0.48 14.12 11.18
C LYS A 217 -0.52 12.60 10.99
N MET A 218 0.20 12.04 10.01
CA MET A 218 0.15 10.61 9.63
C MET A 218 0.99 9.73 10.57
N SER A 219 0.77 9.79 11.87
CA SER A 219 1.56 9.10 12.91
C SER A 219 1.48 7.55 12.90
N ASN A 220 0.83 6.96 11.90
CA ASN A 220 0.80 5.52 11.63
C ASN A 220 1.58 5.13 10.36
N LEU A 221 2.16 6.10 9.65
CA LEU A 221 2.91 5.88 8.42
C LEU A 221 4.20 5.08 8.73
N ARG A 222 4.44 4.04 7.92
CA ARG A 222 5.56 3.10 8.04
C ARG A 222 6.45 3.13 6.81
N THR A 223 5.83 3.24 5.64
CA THR A 223 6.50 3.32 4.34
C THR A 223 6.09 4.60 3.63
N LEU A 224 7.07 5.42 3.28
CA LEU A 224 6.88 6.64 2.50
C LEU A 224 7.82 6.63 1.29
N TYR A 225 7.24 6.70 0.10
CA TYR A 225 7.97 6.88 -1.15
C TYR A 225 7.57 8.23 -1.76
N VAL A 226 8.57 9.10 -1.93
CA VAL A 226 8.46 10.45 -2.50
C VAL A 226 9.62 10.70 -3.47
N ALA A 227 10.12 9.65 -4.11
CA ALA A 227 11.21 9.73 -5.07
C ALA A 227 10.82 10.58 -6.29
N ASP A 228 11.79 11.16 -7.00
CA ASP A 228 11.59 11.93 -8.23
C ASP A 228 10.52 13.04 -8.07
N ASN A 229 10.75 13.95 -7.13
CA ASN A 229 9.87 15.08 -6.79
C ASN A 229 10.69 16.38 -6.66
N GLN A 230 10.13 17.43 -6.07
CA GLN A 230 10.73 18.77 -5.98
C GLN A 230 11.07 19.16 -4.53
N LEU A 231 11.25 18.17 -3.64
CA LEU A 231 11.43 18.38 -2.21
C LEU A 231 12.79 18.98 -1.87
N LYS A 232 12.79 19.92 -0.92
CA LYS A 232 14.00 20.53 -0.32
C LYS A 232 14.10 20.36 1.18
N ASP A 233 13.01 19.96 1.82
CA ASP A 233 12.86 19.87 3.28
C ASP A 233 12.10 18.60 3.68
N LEU A 234 12.61 17.90 4.68
CA LEU A 234 11.98 16.73 5.31
C LEU A 234 11.46 17.02 6.73
N SER A 235 11.58 18.26 7.22
CA SER A 235 11.05 18.68 8.54
C SER A 235 9.59 18.30 8.78
N PRO A 236 8.68 18.30 7.78
CA PRO A 236 7.32 17.80 7.97
C PRO A 236 7.19 16.34 8.40
N ILE A 237 8.16 15.47 8.05
CA ILE A 237 8.10 14.05 8.38
C ILE A 237 8.92 13.68 9.62
N ALA A 238 9.64 14.64 10.22
CA ALA A 238 10.50 14.42 11.40
C ALA A 238 9.78 13.92 12.66
N GLY A 239 8.44 13.97 12.69
CA GLY A 239 7.59 13.43 13.77
C GLY A 239 6.99 12.05 13.47
N LEU A 240 7.24 11.47 12.29
CA LEU A 240 6.66 10.20 11.85
C LEU A 240 7.52 9.02 12.33
N THR A 241 7.70 8.90 13.64
CA THR A 241 8.67 7.98 14.30
C THR A 241 8.40 6.48 14.09
N LYS A 242 7.32 6.10 13.40
CA LYS A 242 7.03 4.71 13.00
C LYS A 242 7.50 4.38 11.58
N LEU A 243 8.09 5.33 10.85
CA LEU A 243 8.68 5.08 9.54
C LEU A 243 9.83 4.08 9.64
N TRP A 244 9.71 2.96 8.93
CA TRP A 244 10.77 1.98 8.70
C TRP A 244 11.40 2.11 7.30
N THR A 245 10.73 2.75 6.36
CA THR A 245 11.19 2.90 4.97
C THR A 245 10.90 4.30 4.46
N LEU A 246 11.94 4.97 3.97
CA LEU A 246 11.86 6.24 3.30
C LEU A 246 12.64 6.18 1.97
N ASP A 247 11.96 6.43 0.86
CA ASP A 247 12.60 6.78 -0.40
C ASP A 247 12.31 8.25 -0.75
N ALA A 248 13.36 9.06 -0.75
CA ALA A 248 13.35 10.46 -1.16
C ALA A 248 14.43 10.74 -2.22
N SER A 249 14.77 9.73 -3.02
CA SER A 249 15.69 9.85 -4.16
C SER A 249 15.18 10.86 -5.21
N GLY A 250 16.04 11.39 -6.08
CA GLY A 250 15.64 12.28 -7.17
C GLY A 250 14.99 13.59 -6.70
N ASN A 251 15.48 14.17 -5.61
CA ASN A 251 14.97 15.41 -5.02
C ASN A 251 16.09 16.46 -4.89
N GLN A 252 15.84 17.54 -4.14
CA GLN A 252 16.76 18.68 -3.95
C GLN A 252 17.16 18.82 -2.47
N LEU A 253 17.22 17.70 -1.74
CA LEU A 253 17.52 17.66 -0.31
C LEU A 253 18.99 17.97 -0.04
N LYS A 254 19.25 18.70 1.05
CA LYS A 254 20.60 18.98 1.57
C LYS A 254 20.78 18.55 3.03
N ASP A 255 19.73 18.74 3.83
CA ASP A 255 19.73 18.48 5.26
C ASP A 255 19.04 17.16 5.61
N LEU A 256 19.74 16.32 6.38
CA LEU A 256 19.23 15.07 6.93
C LEU A 256 18.84 15.17 8.41
N SER A 257 18.98 16.34 9.04
CA SER A 257 18.58 16.58 10.44
C SER A 257 17.15 16.13 10.77
N PRO A 258 16.14 16.28 9.88
CA PRO A 258 14.80 15.70 10.09
C PRO A 258 14.77 14.17 10.23
N VAL A 259 15.67 13.46 9.54
CA VAL A 259 15.74 11.99 9.49
C VAL A 259 16.31 11.41 10.78
N SER A 260 17.15 12.15 11.51
CA SER A 260 17.74 11.74 12.80
C SER A 260 16.74 11.30 13.88
N LYS A 261 15.45 11.68 13.73
CA LYS A 261 14.36 11.34 14.66
C LYS A 261 13.60 10.07 14.28
N LEU A 262 13.87 9.50 13.11
CA LEU A 262 13.21 8.30 12.59
C LEU A 262 13.90 7.03 13.09
N GLY A 263 13.95 6.84 14.41
CA GLY A 263 14.74 5.78 15.05
C GLY A 263 14.33 4.32 14.75
N TRP A 264 13.30 4.08 13.94
CA TRP A 264 12.91 2.75 13.43
C TRP A 264 13.22 2.56 11.94
N LEU A 265 13.94 3.51 11.32
CA LEU A 265 14.23 3.51 9.89
C LEU A 265 15.25 2.42 9.55
N THR A 266 14.80 1.37 8.86
CA THR A 266 15.66 0.28 8.37
C THR A 266 16.14 0.52 6.94
N THR A 267 15.35 1.21 6.12
CA THR A 267 15.69 1.52 4.72
C THR A 267 15.60 3.02 4.44
N LEU A 268 16.74 3.62 4.08
CA LEU A 268 16.84 5.01 3.64
C LEU A 268 17.41 5.08 2.22
N LYS A 269 16.64 5.63 1.28
CA LYS A 269 17.06 5.91 -0.09
C LYS A 269 16.97 7.40 -0.35
N ILE A 270 18.10 7.98 -0.77
CA ILE A 270 18.30 9.43 -0.95
C ILE A 270 19.16 9.69 -2.20
N VAL A 271 19.13 8.77 -3.17
CA VAL A 271 19.96 8.83 -4.39
C VAL A 271 19.69 10.10 -5.19
N GLY A 272 20.71 10.76 -5.74
CA GLY A 272 20.48 11.91 -6.62
C GLY A 272 19.91 13.13 -5.91
N ASN A 273 20.50 13.50 -4.77
CA ASN A 273 20.18 14.69 -3.99
C ASN A 273 21.43 15.60 -3.87
N GLN A 274 21.41 16.58 -2.96
CA GLN A 274 22.48 17.55 -2.72
C GLN A 274 23.02 17.44 -1.28
N ILE A 275 23.02 16.23 -0.72
CA ILE A 275 23.39 15.99 0.69
C ILE A 275 24.91 16.00 0.82
N GLU A 276 25.42 16.78 1.76
CA GLU A 276 26.85 16.97 2.01
C GLU A 276 27.33 16.23 3.28
N SER A 277 26.47 16.05 4.29
CA SER A 277 26.83 15.52 5.61
C SER A 277 25.97 14.34 6.05
N LEU A 278 26.63 13.30 6.56
CA LEU A 278 26.00 12.10 7.13
C LEU A 278 25.83 12.17 8.66
N ALA A 279 26.29 13.24 9.33
CA ALA A 279 26.21 13.36 10.79
C ALA A 279 24.81 13.12 11.40
N PRO A 280 23.69 13.54 10.77
CA PRO A 280 22.34 13.24 11.27
C PRO A 280 21.97 11.74 11.32
N LEU A 281 22.69 10.86 10.63
CA LEU A 281 22.41 9.42 10.61
C LEU A 281 22.98 8.69 11.84
N SER A 282 23.83 9.35 12.64
CA SER A 282 24.60 8.76 13.75
C SER A 282 23.81 8.13 14.91
N GLN A 283 22.47 8.23 14.89
CA GLN A 283 21.56 7.64 15.89
C GLN A 283 20.61 6.59 15.27
N LEU A 284 20.77 6.26 13.99
CA LEU A 284 19.90 5.32 13.28
C LEU A 284 20.47 3.89 13.38
N ASP A 285 20.51 3.39 14.63
CA ASP A 285 21.12 2.13 15.04
C ASP A 285 20.31 0.87 14.61
N ASP A 286 19.28 1.01 13.77
CA ASP A 286 18.47 -0.07 13.17
C ASP A 286 18.46 0.01 11.61
N LEU A 287 19.37 0.77 10.98
CA LEU A 287 19.50 0.79 9.50
C LEU A 287 20.08 -0.52 8.95
N ASP A 288 19.33 -1.15 8.05
CA ASP A 288 19.75 -2.31 7.24
C ASP A 288 20.22 -1.87 5.84
N MET A 289 19.70 -0.76 5.29
CA MET A 289 19.98 -0.34 3.92
C MET A 289 20.04 1.19 3.76
N LEU A 290 21.19 1.69 3.34
CA LEU A 290 21.45 3.09 3.01
C LEU A 290 21.86 3.23 1.53
N ILE A 291 20.98 3.79 0.70
CA ILE A 291 21.28 4.08 -0.71
C ILE A 291 21.43 5.60 -0.89
N MET A 292 22.68 6.06 -0.97
CA MET A 292 23.06 7.48 -0.99
C MET A 292 23.91 7.90 -2.21
N SER A 293 24.01 7.04 -3.23
CA SER A 293 24.68 7.32 -4.49
C SER A 293 24.27 8.68 -5.11
N LYS A 294 25.19 9.34 -5.83
CA LYS A 294 24.96 10.63 -6.51
C LYS A 294 24.49 11.75 -5.57
N ASN A 295 25.24 11.99 -4.50
CA ASN A 295 25.09 13.14 -3.59
C ASN A 295 26.37 13.99 -3.59
N GLN A 296 26.54 14.87 -2.60
CA GLN A 296 27.72 15.72 -2.41
C GLN A 296 28.52 15.31 -1.16
N VAL A 297 28.39 14.06 -0.71
CA VAL A 297 29.10 13.55 0.46
C VAL A 297 30.59 13.44 0.15
N SER A 298 31.43 14.06 0.97
CA SER A 298 32.89 13.97 0.86
C SER A 298 33.55 13.33 2.09
N ASP A 299 32.85 13.23 3.22
CA ASP A 299 33.34 12.63 4.46
C ASP A 299 32.46 11.46 4.92
N LEU A 300 33.07 10.27 5.04
CA LEU A 300 32.44 9.05 5.54
C LEU A 300 32.64 8.84 7.05
N LYS A 301 33.40 9.69 7.76
CA LYS A 301 33.66 9.54 9.21
C LYS A 301 32.39 9.33 10.05
N PRO A 302 31.26 10.05 9.86
CA PRO A 302 30.07 9.82 10.68
C PRO A 302 29.51 8.39 10.54
N LEU A 303 29.59 7.81 9.34
CA LEU A 303 29.16 6.44 9.06
C LEU A 303 30.14 5.42 9.65
N VAL A 304 31.44 5.67 9.54
CA VAL A 304 32.49 4.85 10.17
C VAL A 304 32.34 4.85 11.70
N GLU A 305 32.11 6.01 12.31
CA GLU A 305 31.99 6.16 13.77
C GLU A 305 30.75 5.46 14.34
N MET A 306 29.58 5.57 13.69
CA MET A 306 28.39 4.83 14.12
C MET A 306 28.57 3.31 13.98
N CYS A 307 29.18 2.84 12.89
CA CYS A 307 29.44 1.41 12.70
C CYS A 307 30.49 0.87 13.68
N ARG A 308 31.52 1.66 14.01
CA ARG A 308 32.53 1.31 15.02
C ARG A 308 31.89 1.17 16.41
N LYS A 309 31.05 2.14 16.80
CA LYS A 309 30.29 2.13 18.07
C LYS A 309 29.42 0.88 18.21
N ASP A 310 28.77 0.42 17.13
CA ASP A 310 27.99 -0.82 17.16
C ASP A 310 28.88 -2.06 17.22
N ALA A 311 29.96 -2.11 16.43
CA ALA A 311 30.90 -3.23 16.41
C ALA A 311 31.65 -3.45 17.73
N GLU A 312 31.91 -2.37 18.48
CA GLU A 312 32.47 -2.38 19.85
C GLU A 312 31.40 -2.66 20.94
N GLY A 313 30.11 -2.58 20.57
CA GLY A 313 28.97 -2.71 21.48
C GLY A 313 28.17 -4.00 21.28
N GLU A 314 26.85 -3.86 21.10
CA GLU A 314 25.93 -4.99 20.94
C GLU A 314 25.95 -5.62 19.53
N ARG A 315 26.60 -4.97 18.55
CA ARG A 315 26.79 -5.44 17.18
C ARG A 315 25.48 -5.84 16.47
N ARG A 316 24.49 -4.93 16.51
CA ARG A 316 23.10 -5.17 16.07
C ARG A 316 22.82 -4.76 14.63
N PHE A 317 23.54 -3.81 14.05
CA PHE A 317 23.23 -3.26 12.73
C PHE A 317 24.41 -3.27 11.75
N ALA A 318 25.63 -2.98 12.19
CA ALA A 318 26.78 -2.86 11.29
C ALA A 318 27.05 -4.11 10.43
N PRO A 319 26.84 -5.36 10.90
CA PRO A 319 26.98 -6.57 10.07
C PRO A 319 25.83 -6.84 9.08
N TYR A 320 24.76 -6.04 9.13
CA TYR A 320 23.56 -6.19 8.28
C TYR A 320 23.32 -4.96 7.39
N LEU A 321 24.19 -3.94 7.49
CA LEU A 321 24.05 -2.68 6.78
C LEU A 321 24.65 -2.75 5.37
N ASP A 322 23.78 -2.67 4.37
CA ASP A 322 24.11 -2.38 2.97
C ASP A 322 24.30 -0.86 2.76
N VAL A 323 25.42 -0.44 2.17
CA VAL A 323 25.72 0.97 1.85
C VAL A 323 26.04 1.14 0.37
N TYR A 324 25.23 1.91 -0.36
CA TYR A 324 25.49 2.27 -1.76
C TYR A 324 25.89 3.75 -1.83
N LEU A 325 27.16 4.01 -2.19
CA LEU A 325 27.77 5.35 -2.09
C LEU A 325 28.27 5.93 -3.43
N GLY A 326 28.13 5.20 -4.53
CA GLY A 326 28.72 5.55 -5.84
C GLY A 326 28.35 6.94 -6.35
N GLY A 327 29.31 7.64 -6.96
CA GLY A 327 29.09 8.98 -7.54
C GLY A 327 28.96 10.11 -6.50
N ASN A 328 29.50 9.92 -5.29
CA ASN A 328 29.75 10.99 -4.33
C ASN A 328 31.20 11.52 -4.47
N PRO A 329 31.47 12.83 -4.22
CA PRO A 329 32.79 13.45 -4.35
C PRO A 329 33.71 13.15 -3.15
N ILE A 330 33.98 11.86 -2.91
CA ILE A 330 34.88 11.36 -1.85
C ILE A 330 36.27 11.15 -2.46
N ASP A 331 37.33 11.60 -1.79
CA ASP A 331 38.71 11.31 -2.21
C ASP A 331 38.94 9.79 -2.26
N GLU A 332 39.60 9.28 -3.31
CA GLU A 332 39.75 7.83 -3.52
C GLU A 332 40.55 7.13 -2.42
N LYS A 333 41.53 7.80 -1.80
CA LYS A 333 42.31 7.23 -0.70
C LYS A 333 41.48 7.19 0.58
N ASP A 334 40.75 8.26 0.88
CA ASP A 334 39.87 8.32 2.05
C ASP A 334 38.67 7.36 1.90
N LYS A 335 38.09 7.26 0.70
CA LYS A 335 37.06 6.27 0.33
C LYS A 335 37.57 4.85 0.53
N ALA A 336 38.79 4.53 0.06
CA ALA A 336 39.37 3.21 0.22
C ALA A 336 39.66 2.87 1.70
N ALA A 337 40.15 3.83 2.48
CA ALA A 337 40.40 3.67 3.91
C ALA A 337 39.09 3.43 4.69
N ALA A 338 38.09 4.31 4.51
CA ALA A 338 36.78 4.20 5.16
C ALA A 338 36.04 2.93 4.75
N THR A 339 36.05 2.56 3.46
CA THR A 339 35.42 1.33 2.97
C THR A 339 36.07 0.08 3.57
N LYS A 340 37.40 0.07 3.73
CA LYS A 340 38.10 -1.04 4.40
C LYS A 340 37.72 -1.14 5.87
N GLU A 341 37.57 -0.01 6.57
CA GLU A 341 37.16 0.02 7.97
C GLU A 341 35.71 -0.44 8.14
N LEU A 342 34.77 0.08 7.35
CA LEU A 342 33.36 -0.34 7.32
C LEU A 342 33.21 -1.86 7.10
N ARG A 343 33.92 -2.42 6.11
CA ARG A 343 33.92 -3.88 5.87
C ARG A 343 34.50 -4.69 7.02
N SER A 344 35.41 -4.13 7.83
CA SER A 344 35.94 -4.81 9.01
C SER A 344 34.92 -4.96 10.14
N PHE A 345 33.88 -4.11 10.17
CA PHE A 345 32.73 -4.23 11.09
C PHE A 345 31.67 -5.22 10.58
N GLY A 346 31.64 -5.47 9.27
CA GLY A 346 30.70 -6.34 8.57
C GLY A 346 29.76 -5.60 7.60
N VAL A 347 29.98 -4.31 7.36
CA VAL A 347 29.15 -3.49 6.47
C VAL A 347 29.40 -3.86 5.00
N ASP A 348 28.33 -4.11 4.25
CA ASP A 348 28.41 -4.41 2.82
C ASP A 348 28.36 -3.12 1.99
N VAL A 349 29.53 -2.66 1.54
CA VAL A 349 29.69 -1.40 0.80
C VAL A 349 29.68 -1.64 -0.72
N HIS A 350 28.96 -0.79 -1.46
CA HIS A 350 28.80 -0.82 -2.91
C HIS A 350 29.12 0.55 -3.54
N ASP A 351 29.95 0.55 -4.58
CA ASP A 351 30.47 1.75 -5.26
C ASP A 351 30.08 1.78 -6.76
N LYS A 352 28.82 1.44 -7.05
CA LYS A 352 28.22 1.40 -8.41
C LYS A 352 27.05 2.37 -8.54
#